data_AF-A0A429R1L5-F1
#
_entry.id   AF-A0A429R1L5-F1
#
_cell.length_a   1.000
_cell.length_b   1.000
_cell.length_c   1.000
_cell.angle_alpha   90.00
_cell.angle_beta   90.00
_cell.angle_gamma   90.00
#
_symmetry.space_group_name_H-M   'P 1'
#
loop_
_entity.id
_entity.type
_entity.pdbx_description
1 polymer ?
#
loop_
_entity_poly.entity_id
_entity_poly.type
_entity_poly.pdbx_seq_one_letter_code
_entity_poly.pdbx_strand_id
1 'polypeptide(L)'
;MYVQIDHDGDAGTLRVTGHGLPTVELVRAPGTSPDPHIPIGTRKPALLTLSIDGEPATIRPARGRLLRRSYRVDVRTDGVRYRLVPCGYDESRFTRDGTRVGTLLCSGDGKVIDEWDGEPTPRDRALGTALAAAFGTGASPWWETVGDIVGELIP
;
A
#
# COMPACT_ATOMS: atom_id res chain seq x y z
N MET A 1 15.52 12.12 -8.13
CA MET A 1 14.07 11.80 -8.19
C MET A 1 13.55 11.88 -6.77
N TYR A 2 12.45 12.59 -6.53
CA TYR A 2 11.79 12.64 -5.22
C TYR A 2 10.37 12.12 -5.35
N VAL A 3 9.83 11.59 -4.26
CA VAL A 3 8.47 11.08 -4.18
C VAL A 3 7.72 11.92 -3.16
N GLN A 4 6.54 12.40 -3.53
CA GLN A 4 5.60 13.09 -2.64
C GLN A 4 4.36 12.22 -2.51
N ILE A 5 3.93 12.02 -1.26
CA ILE A 5 2.77 11.20 -0.91
C ILE A 5 1.77 12.12 -0.22
N ASP A 6 0.58 12.23 -0.79
CA ASP A 6 -0.57 12.87 -0.18
C ASP A 6 -1.57 11.76 0.16
N HIS A 7 -1.82 11.55 1.45
CA HIS A 7 -2.65 10.45 1.93
C HIS A 7 -3.64 10.98 2.97
N ASP A 8 -4.92 10.83 2.66
CA ASP A 8 -6.03 11.11 3.57
C ASP A 8 -6.88 9.85 3.66
N GLY A 9 -6.65 9.08 4.73
CA GLY A 9 -7.36 7.82 4.98
C GLY A 9 -8.85 8.03 5.28
N ASP A 10 -9.21 9.16 5.89
CA ASP A 10 -10.60 9.49 6.23
C ASP A 10 -11.37 9.84 4.95
N ALA A 11 -10.83 10.71 4.10
CA ALA A 11 -11.37 11.00 2.77
C ALA A 11 -11.24 9.80 1.81
N GLY A 12 -10.35 8.86 2.12
CA GLY A 12 -10.09 7.68 1.30
C GLY A 12 -9.33 7.99 0.03
N THR A 13 -8.40 8.94 0.08
CA THR A 13 -7.61 9.37 -1.07
C THR A 13 -6.13 9.16 -0.81
N LEU A 14 -5.43 8.68 -1.84
CA LEU A 14 -3.98 8.61 -1.88
C LEU A 14 -3.51 9.11 -3.25
N ARG A 15 -2.51 9.98 -3.25
CA ARG A 15 -1.84 10.45 -4.45
C ARG A 15 -0.33 10.40 -4.27
N VAL A 16 0.35 9.75 -5.21
CA VAL A 16 1.81 9.73 -5.31
C VAL A 16 2.23 10.51 -6.55
N THR A 17 3.11 11.49 -6.36
CA THR A 17 3.66 12.35 -7.41
C THR A 17 5.16 12.54 -7.21
N GLY A 18 5.83 13.17 -8.18
CA GLY A 18 7.22 13.59 -8.04
C GLY A 18 7.91 13.82 -9.37
N HIS A 19 9.09 14.43 -9.34
CA HIS A 19 9.80 14.75 -10.57
C HIS A 19 10.22 13.48 -11.34
N GLY A 20 9.69 13.34 -12.55
CA GLY A 20 9.95 12.20 -13.43
C GLY A 20 9.16 10.94 -13.08
N LEU A 21 8.20 11.01 -12.15
CA LEU A 21 7.28 9.92 -11.81
C LEU A 21 5.93 10.13 -12.51
N PRO A 22 5.24 9.04 -12.91
CA PRO A 22 3.83 9.14 -13.21
C PRO A 22 3.05 9.49 -11.94
N THR A 23 1.92 10.17 -12.09
CA THR A 23 0.97 10.40 -10.99
C THR A 23 0.18 9.11 -10.75
N VAL A 24 0.21 8.59 -9.53
CA VAL A 24 -0.62 7.44 -9.13
C VAL A 24 -1.67 7.92 -8.15
N GLU A 25 -2.94 7.69 -8.46
CA GLU A 25 -4.07 8.05 -7.61
C GLU A 25 -4.87 6.81 -7.25
N LEU A 26 -5.18 6.67 -5.96
CA LEU A 26 -6.05 5.64 -5.44
C LEU A 26 -7.16 6.30 -4.62
N VAL A 27 -8.40 6.00 -4.96
CA VAL A 27 -9.58 6.58 -4.33
C VAL A 27 -10.51 5.46 -3.85
N ARG A 28 -10.91 5.54 -2.58
CA ARG A 28 -12.01 4.77 -2.00
C ARG A 28 -13.34 5.45 -2.37
N ALA A 29 -14.34 4.64 -2.70
CA ALA A 29 -15.68 5.11 -3.05
C ALA A 29 -16.22 6.13 -2.00
N PRO A 30 -16.68 7.32 -2.42
CA PRO A 30 -17.20 8.34 -1.51
C PRO A 30 -18.35 7.85 -0.64
N GLY A 31 -18.46 8.39 0.58
CA GLY A 31 -19.53 8.04 1.53
C GLY A 31 -19.41 6.64 2.15
N THR A 32 -18.31 5.93 1.92
CA THR A 32 -18.04 4.64 2.58
C THR A 32 -17.23 4.83 3.85
N SER A 33 -17.71 4.22 4.95
CA SER A 33 -17.00 4.28 6.23
C SER A 33 -15.61 3.64 6.13
N PRO A 34 -14.54 4.34 6.55
CA PRO A 34 -13.21 3.76 6.60
C PRO A 34 -13.14 2.64 7.64
N ASP A 35 -12.43 1.58 7.30
CA ASP A 35 -11.87 0.65 8.28
C ASP A 35 -10.61 1.29 8.86
N PRO A 36 -10.56 1.61 10.17
CA PRO A 36 -9.42 2.30 10.76
C PRO A 36 -8.13 1.50 10.64
N HIS A 37 -8.21 0.18 10.43
CA HIS A 37 -7.09 -0.76 10.32
C HIS A 37 -6.49 -0.92 8.93
N ILE A 38 -6.94 -0.12 7.98
CA ILE A 38 -6.40 -0.10 6.63
C ILE A 38 -6.11 1.37 6.30
N PRO A 39 -4.89 1.75 5.87
CA PRO A 39 -4.56 3.16 5.64
C PRO A 39 -5.50 3.86 4.63
N ILE A 40 -5.78 3.24 3.48
CA ILE A 40 -6.79 3.74 2.51
C ILE A 40 -8.25 3.48 2.96
N GLY A 41 -8.44 2.92 4.15
CA GLY A 41 -9.71 2.61 4.79
C GLY A 41 -10.52 1.46 4.19
N THR A 42 -10.02 0.74 3.18
CA THR A 42 -10.68 -0.50 2.72
C THR A 42 -9.77 -1.43 1.93
N ARG A 43 -10.08 -2.73 2.00
CA ARG A 43 -9.52 -3.76 1.10
C ARG A 43 -10.55 -4.29 0.11
N LYS A 44 -11.77 -3.73 0.07
CA LYS A 44 -12.84 -4.17 -0.84
C LYS A 44 -12.52 -3.66 -2.25
N PRO A 45 -12.18 -4.53 -3.23
CA PRO A 45 -11.76 -4.06 -4.56
C PRO A 45 -12.84 -3.28 -5.30
N ALA A 46 -14.11 -3.59 -5.06
CA ALA A 46 -15.25 -2.89 -5.67
C ALA A 46 -15.42 -1.45 -5.19
N LEU A 47 -14.74 -1.06 -4.11
CA LEU A 47 -14.76 0.29 -3.56
C LEU A 47 -13.50 1.07 -3.91
N LEU A 48 -12.60 0.54 -4.75
CA LEU A 48 -11.30 1.14 -5.03
C LEU A 48 -11.15 1.45 -6.52
N THR A 49 -10.75 2.67 -6.82
CA THR A 49 -10.37 3.12 -8.17
C THR A 49 -8.90 3.52 -8.15
N LEU A 50 -8.09 2.88 -9.00
CA LEU A 50 -6.67 3.18 -9.17
C LEU A 50 -6.46 3.76 -10.57
N SER A 51 -5.70 4.84 -10.69
CA SER A 51 -5.24 5.39 -11.96
C SER A 51 -3.74 5.69 -11.94
N ILE A 52 -3.13 5.66 -13.14
CA ILE A 52 -1.73 6.01 -13.37
C ILE A 52 -1.71 7.01 -14.54
N ASP A 53 -1.32 8.25 -14.28
CA ASP A 53 -1.46 9.40 -15.21
C ASP A 53 -2.89 9.55 -15.75
N GLY A 54 -3.88 9.28 -14.90
CA GLY A 54 -5.31 9.32 -15.27
C GLY A 54 -5.82 8.05 -15.95
N GLU A 55 -4.93 7.16 -16.40
CA GLU A 55 -5.33 5.90 -17.03
C GLU A 55 -5.74 4.86 -15.98
N PRO A 56 -6.90 4.19 -16.14
CA PRO A 56 -7.40 3.27 -15.14
C PRO A 56 -6.55 1.99 -15.05
N ALA A 57 -6.27 1.57 -13.82
CA ALA A 57 -5.59 0.32 -13.51
C ALA A 57 -6.48 -0.58 -12.63
N THR A 58 -6.37 -1.89 -12.83
CA THR A 58 -7.13 -2.85 -12.01
C THR A 58 -6.38 -3.16 -10.73
N ILE A 59 -6.98 -2.88 -9.57
CA ILE A 59 -6.45 -3.26 -8.26
C ILE A 59 -7.30 -4.35 -7.59
N ARG A 60 -6.63 -5.34 -6.97
CA ARG A 60 -7.25 -6.48 -6.29
C ARG A 60 -6.50 -6.77 -4.98
N PRO A 61 -6.83 -6.07 -3.88
CA PRO A 61 -6.37 -6.47 -2.56
C PRO A 61 -6.98 -7.82 -2.20
N ALA A 62 -6.18 -8.73 -1.64
CA ALA A 62 -6.69 -9.94 -1.02
C ALA A 62 -7.33 -9.64 0.35
N ARG A 63 -8.05 -10.61 0.90
CA ARG A 63 -8.97 -10.42 2.04
C ARG A 63 -8.33 -10.03 3.38
N GLY A 64 -7.01 -10.14 3.55
CA GLY A 64 -6.31 -9.80 4.79
C GLY A 64 -6.73 -10.64 6.00
N ARG A 65 -6.72 -11.98 5.88
CA ARG A 65 -7.10 -12.89 6.97
C ARG A 65 -6.04 -13.97 7.19
N LEU A 66 -5.62 -14.14 8.45
CA LEU A 66 -4.82 -15.24 9.00
C LEU A 66 -3.35 -15.30 8.55
N LEU A 67 -3.10 -15.41 7.24
CA LEU A 67 -1.76 -15.66 6.69
C LEU A 67 -1.21 -14.42 5.98
N ARG A 68 0.10 -14.18 6.05
CA ARG A 68 0.79 -13.07 5.35
C ARG A 68 0.35 -12.90 3.89
N ARG A 69 0.28 -14.00 3.14
CA ARG A 69 -0.15 -14.02 1.72
C ARG A 69 -1.56 -13.50 1.45
N SER A 70 -2.41 -13.44 2.47
CA SER A 70 -3.78 -12.94 2.38
C SER A 70 -3.85 -11.41 2.36
N TYR A 71 -2.76 -10.74 2.76
CA TYR A 71 -2.60 -9.29 2.71
C TYR A 71 -2.02 -8.78 1.39
N ARG A 72 -1.74 -9.68 0.44
CA ARG A 72 -1.23 -9.29 -0.88
C ARG A 72 -2.16 -8.30 -1.58
N VAL A 73 -1.58 -7.44 -2.40
CA VAL A 73 -2.29 -6.51 -3.28
C VAL A 73 -1.77 -6.73 -4.69
N ASP A 74 -2.67 -7.11 -5.59
CA ASP A 74 -2.37 -7.35 -7.00
C ASP A 74 -2.84 -6.14 -7.82
N VAL A 75 -2.00 -5.64 -8.74
CA VAL A 75 -2.36 -4.59 -9.71
C VAL A 75 -2.08 -5.06 -11.13
N ARG A 76 -2.94 -4.68 -12.08
CA ARG A 76 -2.73 -4.86 -13.52
C ARG A 76 -2.93 -3.54 -14.27
N THR A 77 -1.96 -3.20 -15.10
CA THR A 77 -1.92 -2.00 -15.95
C THR A 77 -1.01 -2.28 -17.14
N ASP A 78 -1.39 -1.84 -18.34
CA ASP A 78 -0.58 -1.98 -19.56
C ASP A 78 -0.02 -3.39 -19.83
N GLY A 79 -0.79 -4.44 -19.50
CA GLY A 79 -0.38 -5.84 -19.62
C GLY A 79 0.62 -6.33 -18.55
N VAL A 80 1.13 -5.44 -17.71
CA VAL A 80 2.08 -5.74 -16.62
C VAL A 80 1.34 -6.11 -15.34
N ARG A 81 1.84 -7.12 -14.62
CA ARG A 81 1.31 -7.54 -13.32
C ARG A 81 2.23 -7.11 -12.20
N TYR A 82 1.68 -6.34 -11.28
CA TYR A 82 2.36 -5.93 -10.06
C TYR A 82 1.78 -6.65 -8.85
N ARG A 83 2.63 -6.94 -7.87
CA ARG A 83 2.19 -7.48 -6.59
C ARG A 83 3.03 -6.93 -5.44
N LEU A 84 2.34 -6.43 -4.42
CA LEU A 84 2.86 -6.19 -3.09
C LEU A 84 2.41 -7.34 -2.18
N VAL A 85 3.33 -7.98 -1.46
CA VAL A 85 2.99 -9.08 -0.54
C VAL A 85 3.88 -9.05 0.70
N PRO A 86 3.32 -9.17 1.91
CA PRO A 86 4.14 -9.23 3.12
C PRO A 86 5.14 -10.38 3.08
N CYS A 87 6.40 -10.07 3.36
CA CYS A 87 7.50 -11.03 3.47
C CYS A 87 8.19 -11.02 4.84
N GLY A 88 7.95 -9.99 5.66
CA GLY A 88 8.48 -9.85 7.01
C GLY A 88 7.40 -9.52 8.04
N TYR A 89 7.86 -8.97 9.16
CA TYR A 89 7.00 -8.43 10.22
C TYR A 89 6.32 -7.13 9.74
N ASP A 90 7.15 -6.24 9.23
CA ASP A 90 6.87 -4.89 8.75
C ASP A 90 7.18 -4.73 7.25
N GLU A 91 7.92 -5.65 6.64
CA GLU A 91 8.29 -5.60 5.23
C GLU A 91 7.29 -6.26 4.27
N SER A 92 7.17 -5.68 3.07
CA SER A 92 6.51 -6.27 1.92
C SER A 92 7.40 -6.33 0.69
N ARG A 93 7.38 -7.46 0.00
CA ARG A 93 8.06 -7.64 -1.29
C ARG A 93 7.21 -7.04 -2.41
N PHE A 94 7.83 -6.24 -3.26
CA PHE A 94 7.22 -5.73 -4.49
C PHE A 94 7.78 -6.47 -5.72
N THR A 95 6.89 -6.89 -6.61
CA THR A 95 7.25 -7.67 -7.81
C THR A 95 6.55 -7.13 -9.04
N ARG A 96 7.22 -7.25 -10.19
CA ARG A 96 6.73 -6.97 -11.55
C ARG A 96 6.86 -8.24 -12.39
N ASP A 97 5.74 -8.74 -12.89
CA ASP A 97 5.62 -10.01 -13.62
C ASP A 97 6.30 -11.21 -12.94
N GLY A 98 6.28 -11.20 -11.60
CA GLY A 98 6.88 -12.24 -10.77
C GLY A 98 8.35 -12.01 -10.42
N THR A 99 9.04 -11.11 -11.11
CA THR A 99 10.41 -10.69 -10.77
C THR A 99 10.36 -9.68 -9.62
N ARG A 100 11.23 -9.86 -8.62
CA ARG A 100 11.36 -8.91 -7.51
C ARG A 100 11.93 -7.59 -8.02
N VAL A 101 11.31 -6.50 -7.57
CA VAL A 101 11.73 -5.12 -7.86
C VAL A 101 12.32 -4.47 -6.61
N GLY A 102 11.86 -4.87 -5.42
CA GLY A 102 12.39 -4.40 -4.16
C GLY A 102 11.61 -4.88 -2.94
N THR A 103 12.01 -4.39 -1.78
CA THR A 103 11.30 -4.50 -0.51
C THR A 103 10.88 -3.11 -0.06
N LEU A 104 9.66 -3.00 0.46
CA LEU A 104 9.07 -1.76 0.94
C LEU A 104 8.61 -1.90 2.38
N LEU A 105 8.70 -0.79 3.11
CA LEU A 105 8.29 -0.65 4.49
C LEU A 105 7.47 0.64 4.66
N CYS A 106 6.29 0.54 5.27
CA CYS A 106 5.38 1.63 5.60
C CYS A 106 4.49 1.19 6.77
N SER A 107 4.57 1.92 7.88
CA SER A 107 3.76 1.71 9.08
C SER A 107 2.34 2.30 8.97
N GLY A 108 1.93 2.75 7.77
CA GLY A 108 0.63 3.38 7.55
C GLY A 108 0.58 4.88 7.86
N ASP A 109 1.72 5.50 8.16
CA ASP A 109 1.87 6.94 8.42
C ASP A 109 2.09 7.78 7.14
N GLY A 110 1.93 7.16 5.96
CA GLY A 110 2.18 7.80 4.68
C GLY A 110 3.66 7.97 4.33
N LYS A 111 4.60 7.44 5.13
CA LYS A 111 6.02 7.39 4.80
C LYS A 111 6.39 5.99 4.33
N VAL A 112 7.09 5.93 3.20
CA VAL A 112 7.57 4.66 2.64
C VAL A 112 9.10 4.68 2.67
N ILE A 113 9.68 3.66 3.29
CA ILE A 113 11.09 3.32 3.17
C ILE A 113 11.20 2.23 2.11
N ASP A 114 12.09 2.44 1.15
CA ASP A 114 12.27 1.57 0.00
C ASP A 114 13.71 1.04 -0.11
N GLU A 115 13.81 -0.25 -0.43
CA GLU A 115 15.04 -0.91 -0.85
C GLU A 115 14.78 -1.54 -2.23
N TRP A 116 15.36 -0.94 -3.27
CA TRP A 116 15.16 -1.40 -4.64
C TRP A 116 16.25 -2.37 -5.09
N ASP A 117 15.83 -3.40 -5.82
CA ASP A 117 16.73 -4.32 -6.50
C ASP A 117 17.14 -3.69 -7.84
N GLY A 118 18.42 -3.29 -7.95
CA GLY A 118 18.93 -2.64 -9.16
C GLY A 118 18.31 -1.26 -9.42
N GLU A 119 17.94 -0.99 -10.67
CA GLU A 119 17.34 0.28 -11.07
C GLU A 119 15.87 0.09 -11.51
N PRO A 120 14.91 0.32 -10.59
CA PRO A 120 13.49 0.22 -10.92
C PRO A 120 13.08 1.37 -11.87
N THR A 121 12.00 1.16 -12.63
CA THR A 121 11.47 2.22 -13.49
C THR A 121 10.76 3.30 -12.65
N PRO A 122 10.54 4.50 -13.19
CA PRO A 122 9.71 5.51 -12.54
C PRO A 122 8.31 5.00 -12.13
N ARG A 123 7.67 4.20 -12.99
CA ARG A 123 6.39 3.59 -12.70
C ARG A 123 6.47 2.59 -11.55
N ASP A 124 7.53 1.79 -11.50
CA ASP A 124 7.72 0.84 -10.40
C ASP A 124 7.84 1.56 -9.05
N ARG A 125 8.60 2.67 -9.00
CA ARG A 125 8.73 3.50 -7.80
C ARG A 125 7.38 4.08 -7.39
N ALA A 126 6.71 4.79 -8.30
CA ALA A 126 5.43 5.44 -8.01
C ALA A 126 4.35 4.43 -7.55
N LEU A 127 4.20 3.32 -8.26
CA LEU A 127 3.18 2.31 -7.94
C LEU A 127 3.53 1.53 -6.67
N GLY A 128 4.80 1.13 -6.50
CA GLY A 128 5.25 0.45 -5.30
C GLY A 128 5.00 1.29 -4.05
N THR A 129 5.42 2.56 -4.08
CA THR A 129 5.15 3.53 -3.01
C THR A 129 3.66 3.67 -2.74
N ALA A 130 2.84 3.85 -3.78
CA ALA A 130 1.40 4.02 -3.62
C ALA A 130 0.75 2.80 -2.92
N LEU A 131 1.14 1.58 -3.31
CA LEU A 131 0.61 0.38 -2.69
C LEU A 131 1.05 0.22 -1.23
N ALA A 132 2.30 0.55 -0.92
CA ALA A 132 2.81 0.50 0.45
C ALA A 132 2.09 1.53 1.34
N ALA A 133 1.93 2.76 0.87
CA ALA A 133 1.22 3.82 1.60
C ALA A 133 -0.27 3.49 1.80
N ALA A 134 -0.95 2.98 0.77
CA ALA A 134 -2.38 2.69 0.82
C ALA A 134 -2.77 1.51 1.74
N PHE A 135 -1.93 0.49 1.81
CA PHE A 135 -2.28 -0.77 2.48
C PHE A 135 -1.40 -1.11 3.67
N GLY A 136 -0.38 -0.29 3.93
CA GLY A 136 0.71 -0.62 4.83
C GLY A 136 1.58 -1.75 4.27
N THR A 137 2.63 -2.09 5.01
CA THR A 137 3.48 -3.24 4.72
C THR A 137 3.57 -4.17 5.91
N GLY A 138 4.09 -5.38 5.66
CA GLY A 138 4.14 -6.41 6.69
C GLY A 138 2.77 -7.00 6.99
N ALA A 139 2.73 -7.84 8.01
CA ALA A 139 1.50 -8.45 8.49
C ALA A 139 1.43 -8.39 10.01
N SER A 140 2.14 -7.42 10.62
CA SER A 140 2.07 -7.22 12.06
C SER A 140 0.61 -7.06 12.45
N PRO A 141 0.11 -7.92 13.35
CA PRO A 141 -1.22 -7.74 13.85
C PRO A 141 -1.26 -6.48 14.69
N TRP A 142 -2.13 -5.53 14.34
CA TRP A 142 -2.24 -4.26 15.06
C TRP A 142 -2.64 -4.41 16.54
N TRP A 143 -2.97 -5.64 17.00
CA TRP A 143 -3.20 -5.95 18.42
C TRP A 143 -1.91 -6.04 19.25
N GLU A 144 -0.71 -6.19 18.66
CA GLU A 144 0.54 -6.08 19.42
C GLU A 144 0.84 -4.62 19.82
N THR A 145 0.34 -3.62 19.08
CA THR A 145 0.56 -2.19 19.39
C THR A 145 -0.40 -1.66 20.48
N VAL A 146 -1.43 -2.41 20.87
CA VAL A 146 -2.35 -2.05 21.96
C VAL A 146 -1.87 -2.58 23.32
N GLY A 147 -0.89 -3.49 23.33
CA GLY A 147 -0.36 -4.12 24.54
C GLY A 147 0.36 -3.18 25.52
N ASP A 148 0.84 -2.03 25.06
CA ASP A 148 1.63 -1.10 25.88
C ASP A 148 0.80 -0.02 26.62
N ILE A 149 -0.54 -0.04 26.55
CA ILE A 149 -1.39 0.91 27.30
C ILE A 149 -2.08 0.26 28.52
N VAL A 150 -1.99 -1.06 28.72
CA VAL A 150 -2.67 -1.74 29.85
C VAL A 150 -1.75 -2.00 31.07
N GLY A 151 -0.53 -1.46 31.07
CA GLY A 151 0.41 -1.60 32.19
C GLY A 151 0.29 -0.56 33.31
N GLU A 152 -0.36 0.59 33.08
CA GLU A 152 -0.34 1.73 34.01
C GLU A 152 -1.67 1.98 34.75
N LEU A 153 -2.64 1.08 34.61
CA LEU A 153 -3.93 1.12 35.32
C LEU A 153 -4.23 -0.21 36.02
N ILE A 154 -3.29 -0.68 36.82
CA ILE A 154 -3.59 -1.55 37.96
C ILE A 154 -2.91 -0.90 39.18
N PRO A 155 -3.68 -0.44 40.19
CA PRO A 155 -3.13 0.21 41.38
C PRO A 155 -2.29 -0.74 42.24
#